data_AF-A0A8T7GSG2-F1
#
_entry.id   AF-A0A8T7GSG2-F1
#
_cell.length_a   1.000
_cell.length_b   1.000
_cell.length_c   1.000
_cell.angle_alpha   90.00
_cell.angle_beta   90.00
_cell.angle_gamma   90.00
#
_symmetry.space_group_name_H-M   'P 1'
#
loop_
_entity.id
_entity.type
_entity.pdbx_description
1 polymer ?
#
loop_
_entity_poly.entity_id
_entity_poly.type
_entity_poly.pdbx_seq_one_letter_code
_entity_poly.pdbx_strand_id
1 'polypeptide(L)'
;MPQLSTGLVIAGAYADKLRRVLFAQLRDKIKKKEITGQQVAQRAGQLNRLLFDIIVNRLKLDKGDAVRIRIEYEVKDGDIEWKLDTLRIEAFRRIPDEEVEKAIRETIKAAEEVLAKPVSAEEAAWTGEKAEKPREEKAEIKEYPPPQRIARLKPLGRMKNGALYILYGEDGTNLGILTIEMHDGKTKLDSIIVLEGKAYRLETILDKPYTEAIREVEEEPEKILEVLNQPKYREMRREEAERVLREKMQSIS
;
A
#
# COMPACT_ATOMS: atom_id res chain seq x y z
N MET A 1 3.72 -9.85 -38.72
CA MET A 1 3.91 -8.50 -39.30
C MET A 1 4.86 -7.72 -38.40
N PRO A 2 5.66 -6.78 -38.92
CA PRO A 2 6.54 -5.98 -38.07
C PRO A 2 5.71 -5.09 -37.13
N GLN A 3 6.14 -5.01 -35.87
CA GLN A 3 5.53 -4.16 -34.86
C GLN A 3 6.51 -3.06 -34.46
N LEU A 4 6.08 -1.81 -34.53
CA LEU A 4 6.79 -0.70 -33.92
C LEU A 4 6.48 -0.70 -32.42
N SER A 5 7.52 -0.65 -31.58
CA SER A 5 7.37 -0.41 -30.14
C SER A 5 8.34 0.65 -29.66
N THR A 6 7.85 1.65 -28.93
CA THR A 6 8.71 2.68 -28.33
C THR A 6 9.47 2.19 -27.10
N GLY A 7 9.04 1.08 -26.48
CA GLY A 7 9.35 0.82 -25.07
C GLY A 7 8.71 1.87 -24.16
N LEU A 8 9.06 1.86 -22.87
CA LEU A 8 8.72 2.94 -21.96
C LEU A 8 9.53 4.18 -22.34
N VAL A 9 8.84 5.30 -22.57
CA VAL A 9 9.45 6.58 -22.91
C VAL A 9 8.65 7.69 -22.23
N ILE A 10 9.34 8.74 -21.80
CA ILE A 10 8.70 9.96 -21.30
C ILE A 10 7.80 10.55 -22.39
N ALA A 11 6.59 10.97 -22.02
CA ALA A 11 5.59 11.52 -22.93
C ALA A 11 6.13 12.74 -23.70
N GLY A 12 6.95 13.58 -23.07
CA GLY A 12 7.62 14.68 -23.77
C GLY A 12 8.55 14.26 -24.91
N ALA A 13 8.99 13.00 -24.96
CA ALA A 13 9.98 12.48 -25.92
C ALA A 13 9.47 11.34 -26.82
N TYR A 14 8.17 10.98 -26.75
CA TYR A 14 7.67 9.83 -27.51
C TYR A 14 7.80 10.02 -29.03
N ALA A 15 7.67 11.24 -29.53
CA ALA A 15 7.72 11.56 -30.96
C ALA A 15 9.08 11.20 -31.57
N ASP A 16 10.16 11.64 -30.93
CA ASP A 16 11.52 11.37 -31.37
C ASP A 16 11.86 9.89 -31.25
N LYS A 17 11.39 9.24 -30.18
CA LYS A 17 11.57 7.80 -29.99
C LYS A 17 10.88 7.00 -31.10
N LEU A 18 9.64 7.34 -31.42
CA LEU A 18 8.87 6.71 -32.49
C LEU A 18 9.58 6.83 -33.84
N ARG A 19 10.03 8.04 -34.19
CA ARG A 19 10.79 8.27 -35.43
C ARG A 19 12.07 7.44 -35.46
N ARG A 20 12.89 7.50 -34.40
CA ARG A 20 14.16 6.75 -34.33
C ARG A 20 13.95 5.24 -34.48
N VAL A 21 12.96 4.68 -33.79
CA VAL A 21 12.65 3.25 -33.87
C VAL A 21 12.19 2.87 -35.28
N LEU A 22 11.31 3.66 -35.90
CA LEU A 22 10.83 3.36 -37.25
C LEU A 22 11.97 3.38 -38.28
N PHE A 23 12.85 4.38 -38.22
CA PHE A 23 14.04 4.45 -39.09
C PHE A 23 14.99 3.28 -38.86
N ALA A 24 15.18 2.85 -37.61
CA ALA A 24 16.02 1.70 -37.31
C ALA A 24 15.43 0.40 -37.88
N GLN A 25 14.13 0.17 -37.71
CA GLN A 25 13.44 -1.02 -38.24
C GLN A 25 13.44 -1.07 -39.77
N LEU A 26 13.36 0.08 -40.43
CA LEU A 26 13.31 0.18 -41.90
C LEU A 26 14.68 0.41 -42.55
N ARG A 27 15.77 0.40 -41.78
CA ARG A 27 17.13 0.71 -42.28
C ARG A 27 17.49 -0.11 -43.52
N ASP A 28 17.24 -1.41 -43.50
CA ASP A 28 17.62 -2.29 -44.61
C ASP A 28 16.69 -2.13 -45.82
N LYS A 29 15.39 -1.86 -45.60
CA LYS A 29 14.45 -1.53 -46.68
C LYS A 29 14.81 -0.20 -47.37
N ILE A 30 15.29 0.77 -46.60
CA ILE A 30 15.82 2.04 -47.14
C ILE A 30 17.08 1.78 -48.00
N LYS A 31 18.03 0.96 -47.52
CA LYS A 31 19.23 0.60 -48.29
C LYS A 31 18.88 -0.11 -49.60
N LYS A 32 17.87 -0.98 -49.57
CA LYS A 32 17.35 -1.70 -50.76
C LYS A 32 16.50 -0.82 -51.68
N LYS A 33 16.29 0.45 -51.34
CA LYS A 33 15.41 1.40 -52.07
C LYS A 33 13.96 0.92 -52.18
N GLU A 34 13.53 0.04 -51.27
CA GLU A 34 12.13 -0.40 -51.15
C GLU A 34 11.24 0.71 -50.56
N ILE A 35 11.84 1.66 -49.83
CA ILE A 35 11.17 2.84 -49.27
C ILE A 35 12.20 3.96 -49.09
N THR A 36 11.79 5.22 -49.22
CA THR A 36 12.68 6.37 -49.02
C THR A 36 12.69 6.86 -47.58
N GLY A 37 13.82 7.42 -47.12
CA GLY A 37 13.89 8.02 -45.79
C GLY A 37 12.90 9.19 -45.59
N GLN A 38 12.59 9.91 -46.67
CA GLN A 38 11.57 10.96 -46.66
C GLN A 38 10.18 10.39 -46.38
N GLN A 39 9.81 9.28 -47.02
CA GLN A 39 8.53 8.61 -46.79
C GLN A 39 8.41 8.11 -45.34
N VAL A 40 9.48 7.52 -44.79
CA VAL A 40 9.52 7.10 -43.38
C VAL A 40 9.30 8.29 -42.44
N ALA A 41 9.95 9.42 -42.68
CA ALA A 41 9.76 10.64 -41.88
C ALA A 41 8.33 11.17 -41.96
N GLN A 42 7.74 11.18 -43.17
CA GLN A 42 6.37 11.65 -43.38
C GLN A 42 5.35 10.77 -42.64
N ARG A 43 5.48 9.45 -42.74
CA ARG A 43 4.57 8.49 -42.08
C ARG A 43 4.75 8.47 -40.56
N ALA A 44 5.98 8.64 -40.05
CA ALA A 44 6.22 8.88 -38.63
C ALA A 44 5.52 10.17 -38.13
N GLY A 45 5.62 11.26 -38.90
CA GLY A 45 4.97 12.53 -38.58
C GLY A 45 3.44 12.43 -38.57
N GLN A 46 2.85 11.69 -39.52
CA GLN A 46 1.40 11.44 -39.54
C GLN A 46 0.94 10.69 -38.28
N LEU A 47 1.61 9.59 -37.93
CA LEU A 47 1.30 8.84 -36.72
C LEU A 47 1.50 9.69 -35.46
N ASN A 48 2.56 10.50 -35.41
CA ASN A 48 2.81 11.42 -34.31
C ASN A 48 1.66 12.42 -34.09
N ARG A 49 1.03 12.94 -35.16
CA ARG A 49 -0.13 13.83 -35.02
C ARG A 49 -1.33 13.13 -34.39
N LEU A 50 -1.61 11.90 -34.79
CA LEU A 50 -2.67 11.09 -34.18
C LEU A 50 -2.36 10.83 -32.69
N LEU A 51 -1.13 10.44 -32.38
CA LEU A 51 -0.68 10.19 -31.02
C LEU A 51 -0.72 11.45 -30.17
N PHE A 52 -0.41 12.61 -30.72
CA PHE A 52 -0.51 13.89 -30.01
C PHE A 52 -1.95 14.17 -29.57
N ASP A 53 -2.93 13.95 -30.46
CA ASP A 53 -4.33 14.11 -30.08
C ASP A 53 -4.70 13.16 -28.94
N ILE A 54 -4.33 11.88 -29.05
CA ILE A 54 -4.66 10.89 -28.02
C ILE A 54 -3.95 11.20 -26.69
N ILE A 55 -2.64 11.37 -26.70
CA ILE A 55 -1.80 11.46 -25.49
C ILE A 55 -1.99 12.82 -24.80
N VAL A 56 -1.96 13.92 -25.57
CA VAL A 56 -1.97 15.28 -25.02
C VAL A 56 -3.39 15.82 -24.95
N ASN A 57 -4.18 15.71 -26.01
CA ASN A 57 -5.50 16.35 -26.04
C ASN A 57 -6.57 15.53 -25.32
N ARG A 58 -6.58 14.20 -25.47
CA ARG A 58 -7.59 13.32 -24.88
C ARG A 58 -7.21 12.81 -23.49
N LEU A 59 -6.02 12.23 -23.34
CA LEU A 59 -5.55 11.65 -22.08
C LEU A 59 -4.96 12.68 -21.10
N LYS A 60 -4.66 13.89 -21.59
CA LYS A 60 -4.10 15.00 -20.81
C LYS A 60 -2.84 14.58 -20.04
N LEU A 61 -1.94 13.84 -20.68
CA LEU A 61 -0.68 13.47 -20.05
C LEU A 61 0.29 14.65 -20.04
N ASP A 62 1.00 14.80 -18.94
CA ASP A 62 2.05 15.79 -18.76
C ASP A 62 3.35 15.34 -19.42
N LYS A 63 4.25 16.30 -19.68
CA LYS A 63 5.54 16.01 -20.32
C LYS A 63 6.39 15.01 -19.53
N GLY A 64 6.25 14.96 -18.20
CA GLY A 64 6.99 14.08 -17.29
C GLY A 64 6.36 12.70 -17.10
N ASP A 65 5.15 12.47 -17.63
CA ASP A 65 4.52 11.14 -17.62
C ASP A 65 5.28 10.18 -18.53
N ALA A 66 5.01 8.88 -18.40
CA ALA A 66 5.57 7.87 -19.29
C ALA A 66 4.49 7.20 -20.14
N VAL A 67 4.86 6.80 -21.36
CA VAL A 67 4.00 6.10 -22.29
C VAL A 67 4.74 4.93 -22.92
N ARG A 68 3.99 3.93 -23.37
CA ARG A 68 4.47 2.87 -24.24
C ARG A 68 3.51 2.68 -25.40
N ILE A 69 4.02 2.87 -26.61
CA ILE A 69 3.23 2.84 -27.83
C ILE A 69 3.63 1.60 -28.62
N ARG A 70 2.64 0.84 -29.08
CA ARG A 70 2.79 -0.32 -29.96
C ARG A 70 1.79 -0.25 -31.10
N ILE A 71 2.26 -0.47 -32.32
CA ILE A 71 1.41 -0.50 -33.52
C ILE A 71 2.05 -1.39 -34.58
N GLU A 72 1.24 -2.16 -35.29
CA GLU A 72 1.68 -2.92 -36.45
C GLU A 72 1.61 -2.08 -37.73
N TYR A 73 2.49 -2.39 -38.67
CA TYR A 73 2.48 -1.76 -39.97
C TYR A 73 2.91 -2.74 -41.06
N GLU A 74 2.68 -2.32 -42.30
CA GLU A 74 3.16 -3.01 -43.49
C GLU A 74 3.85 -2.02 -44.41
N VAL A 75 4.85 -2.49 -45.16
CA VAL A 75 5.47 -1.69 -46.23
C VAL A 75 4.96 -2.20 -47.57
N LYS A 76 4.14 -1.41 -48.25
CA LYS A 76 3.58 -1.70 -49.58
C LYS A 76 3.87 -0.55 -50.53
N ASP A 77 4.29 -0.87 -51.76
CA ASP A 77 4.48 0.10 -52.85
C ASP A 77 5.30 1.34 -52.48
N GLY A 78 6.35 1.17 -51.68
CA GLY A 78 7.20 2.28 -51.26
C GLY A 78 6.69 3.08 -50.07
N ASP A 79 5.62 2.63 -49.41
CA ASP A 79 4.92 3.36 -48.36
C ASP A 79 4.67 2.51 -47.10
N ILE A 80 4.32 3.17 -45.99
CA ILE A 80 3.99 2.55 -44.70
C ILE A 80 2.48 2.65 -44.48
N GLU A 81 1.84 1.49 -44.40
CA GLU A 81 0.43 1.36 -44.01
C GLU A 81 0.34 1.00 -42.53
N TRP A 82 -0.23 1.90 -41.72
CA TRP A 82 -0.46 1.65 -40.29
C TRP A 82 -1.73 0.83 -40.08
N LYS A 83 -1.64 -0.23 -39.28
CA LYS A 83 -2.80 -1.01 -38.84
C LYS A 83 -3.36 -0.39 -37.56
N LEU A 84 -4.20 0.64 -37.71
CA LEU A 84 -4.67 1.46 -36.59
C LEU A 84 -5.48 0.68 -35.54
N ASP A 85 -6.14 -0.40 -35.95
CA ASP A 85 -6.83 -1.36 -35.08
C ASP A 85 -5.88 -2.09 -34.11
N THR A 86 -4.59 -2.15 -34.43
CA THR A 86 -3.56 -2.74 -33.56
C THR A 86 -2.90 -1.73 -32.62
N LEU A 87 -3.26 -0.45 -32.69
CA LEU A 87 -2.67 0.60 -31.85
C LEU A 87 -2.96 0.33 -30.38
N ARG A 88 -1.90 0.15 -29.59
CA ARG A 88 -1.94 0.04 -28.13
C ARG A 88 -1.07 1.12 -27.50
N ILE A 89 -1.64 1.83 -26.55
CA ILE A 89 -0.97 2.86 -25.76
C ILE A 89 -1.14 2.50 -24.29
N GLU A 90 -0.04 2.29 -23.59
CA GLU A 90 0.00 2.27 -22.13
C GLU A 90 0.42 3.66 -21.64
N ALA A 91 -0.24 4.17 -20.62
CA ALA A 91 0.02 5.49 -20.04
C ALA A 91 0.27 5.37 -18.54
N PHE A 92 1.31 6.05 -18.05
CA PHE A 92 1.75 6.01 -16.67
C PHE A 92 1.90 7.45 -16.19
N ARG A 93 1.07 7.86 -15.23
CA ARG A 93 1.18 9.18 -14.62
C ARG A 93 2.30 9.21 -13.61
N ARG A 94 3.09 10.28 -13.64
CA ARG A 94 4.15 10.53 -12.67
C ARG A 94 3.52 10.89 -11.33
N ILE A 95 3.98 10.24 -10.26
CA ILE A 95 3.68 10.68 -8.89
C ILE A 95 4.44 11.99 -8.63
N PRO A 96 3.81 13.04 -8.07
CA PRO A 96 4.48 14.30 -7.76
C PRO A 96 5.72 14.10 -6.88
N ASP A 97 6.74 14.94 -7.10
CA ASP A 97 8.02 14.81 -6.38
C ASP A 97 7.84 14.99 -4.87
N GLU A 98 6.92 15.85 -4.45
CA GLU A 98 6.63 16.11 -3.04
C GLU A 98 6.10 14.85 -2.32
N GLU A 99 5.28 14.06 -3.01
CA GLU A 99 4.73 12.80 -2.47
C GLU A 99 5.81 11.72 -2.41
N VAL A 100 6.62 11.62 -3.46
CA VAL A 100 7.78 10.71 -3.49
C VAL A 100 8.77 11.08 -2.38
N GLU A 101 9.11 12.35 -2.22
CA GLU A 101 10.00 12.84 -1.16
C GLU A 101 9.44 12.55 0.24
N LYS A 102 8.14 12.75 0.45
CA LYS A 102 7.49 12.44 1.72
C LYS A 102 7.64 10.95 2.04
N ALA A 103 7.31 10.07 1.09
CA ALA A 103 7.43 8.62 1.25
C ALA A 103 8.88 8.20 1.55
N ILE A 104 9.85 8.80 0.86
CA ILE A 104 11.29 8.58 1.11
C ILE A 104 11.65 8.98 2.54
N ARG A 105 11.28 10.20 2.96
CA ARG A 105 11.61 10.72 4.30
C ARG A 105 11.00 9.86 5.41
N GLU A 106 9.76 9.45 5.26
CA GLU A 106 9.07 8.57 6.23
C GLU A 106 9.75 7.20 6.31
N THR A 107 10.09 6.60 5.15
CA THR A 107 10.76 5.30 5.11
C THR A 107 12.17 5.35 5.68
N ILE A 108 12.93 6.42 5.40
CA ILE A 108 14.29 6.60 5.95
C ILE A 108 14.26 6.73 7.48
N LYS A 109 13.26 7.39 8.06
CA LYS A 109 13.11 7.46 9.53
C LYS A 109 12.89 6.09 10.16
N ALA A 110 12.27 5.17 9.42
CA ALA A 110 12.09 3.77 9.80
C ALA A 110 13.15 2.85 9.17
N ALA A 111 14.28 3.38 8.68
CA ALA A 111 15.24 2.59 7.91
C ALA A 111 15.79 1.39 8.68
N GLU A 112 16.11 1.56 9.97
CA GLU A 112 16.59 0.46 10.81
C GLU A 112 15.55 -0.66 10.92
N GLU A 113 14.27 -0.32 11.08
CA GLU A 113 13.17 -1.29 11.14
C GLU A 113 12.92 -1.96 9.78
N VAL A 114 12.98 -1.19 8.68
CA VAL A 114 12.78 -1.69 7.32
C VAL A 114 13.89 -2.62 6.89
N LEU A 115 15.14 -2.29 7.21
CA LEU A 115 16.31 -3.10 6.89
C LEU A 115 16.49 -4.29 7.84
N ALA A 116 15.95 -4.22 9.05
CA ALA A 116 15.90 -5.36 9.98
C ALA A 116 14.79 -6.37 9.64
N LYS A 117 13.99 -6.13 8.60
CA LYS A 117 13.00 -7.12 8.14
C LYS A 117 13.73 -8.38 7.66
N PRO A 118 13.19 -9.57 7.97
CA PRO A 118 13.82 -10.83 7.58
C PRO A 118 13.93 -10.91 6.06
N VAL A 119 15.10 -11.38 5.60
CA VAL A 119 15.43 -11.58 4.20
C VAL A 119 14.37 -12.47 3.57
N SER A 120 13.73 -11.97 2.51
CA SER A 120 12.68 -12.74 1.84
C SER A 120 13.26 -14.00 1.19
N ALA A 121 12.43 -15.03 0.99
CA ALA A 121 12.85 -16.25 0.30
C ALA A 121 13.31 -15.98 -1.15
N GLU A 122 12.73 -14.97 -1.80
CA GLU A 122 13.15 -14.51 -3.13
C GLU A 122 14.53 -13.85 -3.07
N GLU A 123 14.77 -13.00 -2.07
CA GLU A 123 16.05 -12.32 -1.87
C GLU A 123 17.19 -13.30 -1.58
N ALA A 124 16.97 -14.22 -0.64
CA ALA A 124 17.91 -15.28 -0.30
C ALA A 124 18.29 -16.17 -1.50
N ALA A 125 17.37 -16.38 -2.44
CA ALA A 125 17.61 -17.22 -3.62
C ALA A 125 18.66 -16.64 -4.57
N TRP A 126 18.86 -15.32 -4.61
CA TRP A 126 19.87 -14.68 -5.46
C TRP A 126 21.02 -14.03 -4.68
N THR A 127 20.86 -13.70 -3.40
CA THR A 127 21.96 -13.16 -2.56
C THR A 127 22.82 -14.25 -1.93
N GLY A 128 22.33 -15.49 -1.85
CA GLY A 128 23.03 -16.59 -1.17
C GLY A 128 23.03 -16.46 0.36
N GLU A 129 22.38 -15.42 0.91
CA GLU A 129 22.07 -15.35 2.32
C GLU A 129 21.10 -16.47 2.68
N LYS A 130 21.24 -17.04 3.88
CA LYS A 130 20.22 -17.96 4.37
C LYS A 130 18.93 -17.16 4.47
N ALA A 131 17.90 -17.60 3.75
CA ALA A 131 16.54 -17.17 4.03
C ALA A 131 16.31 -17.43 5.52
N GLU A 132 16.38 -16.37 6.32
CA GLU A 132 15.61 -16.37 7.55
C GLU A 132 14.19 -16.38 7.05
N LYS A 133 13.57 -17.57 7.07
CA LYS A 133 12.12 -17.64 6.95
C LYS A 133 11.64 -16.54 7.89
N PRO A 134 10.91 -15.51 7.40
CA PRO A 134 10.01 -14.81 8.29
C PRO A 134 9.31 -15.95 9.01
N ARG A 135 9.38 -15.99 10.33
CA ARG A 135 8.77 -17.06 11.09
C ARG A 135 7.29 -16.99 10.71
N GLU A 136 6.91 -17.77 9.70
CA GLU A 136 5.58 -17.87 9.17
C GLU A 136 4.84 -18.66 10.24
N GLU A 137 4.50 -17.99 11.33
CA GLU A 137 3.15 -18.13 11.78
C GLU A 137 2.29 -17.51 10.68
N LYS A 138 2.03 -18.30 9.63
CA LYS A 138 0.67 -18.40 9.10
C LYS A 138 -0.19 -18.94 10.23
N ALA A 139 -0.33 -18.17 11.31
CA ALA A 139 -1.51 -18.27 12.10
C ALA A 139 -2.58 -17.79 11.14
N GLU A 140 -3.50 -18.69 10.76
CA GLU A 140 -4.89 -18.26 10.69
C GLU A 140 -5.06 -17.19 11.78
N ILE A 141 -5.52 -15.99 11.44
CA ILE A 141 -5.81 -14.98 12.47
C ILE A 141 -6.95 -15.59 13.29
N LYS A 142 -6.57 -16.39 14.29
CA LYS A 142 -7.48 -17.09 15.17
C LYS A 142 -7.97 -16.04 16.13
N GLU A 143 -9.20 -15.62 15.91
CA GLU A 143 -9.89 -14.75 16.84
C GLU A 143 -10.35 -15.63 18.01
N TYR A 144 -9.82 -15.33 19.19
CA TYR A 144 -10.18 -16.00 20.42
C TYR A 144 -11.22 -15.16 21.17
N PRO A 145 -12.16 -15.78 21.91
CA PRO A 145 -12.80 -15.09 23.01
C PRO A 145 -11.75 -14.65 24.04
N PRO A 146 -12.04 -13.67 24.90
CA PRO A 146 -11.13 -13.39 26.00
C PRO A 146 -10.92 -14.66 26.83
N PRO A 147 -9.69 -14.93 27.32
CA PRO A 147 -9.36 -16.18 28.01
C PRO A 147 -10.17 -16.39 29.29
N GLN A 148 -10.73 -15.31 29.83
CA GLN A 148 -11.73 -15.30 30.88
C GLN A 148 -12.73 -14.18 30.60
N ARG A 149 -14.00 -14.39 30.95
CA ARG A 149 -15.03 -13.36 30.78
C ARG A 149 -14.68 -12.11 31.57
N ILE A 150 -14.69 -10.96 30.90
CA ILE A 150 -14.48 -9.66 31.52
C ILE A 150 -15.80 -9.25 32.16
N ALA A 151 -15.77 -9.06 33.47
CA ALA A 151 -16.96 -8.77 34.28
C ALA A 151 -17.03 -7.31 34.74
N ARG A 152 -15.88 -6.64 34.88
CA ARG A 152 -15.84 -5.28 35.43
C ARG A 152 -14.69 -4.46 34.86
N LEU A 153 -14.96 -3.18 34.61
CA LEU A 153 -13.99 -2.15 34.27
C LEU A 153 -13.74 -1.28 35.50
N LYS A 154 -12.49 -0.98 35.81
CA LYS A 154 -12.12 -0.02 36.86
C LYS A 154 -11.32 1.13 36.26
N PRO A 155 -11.74 2.40 36.38
CA PRO A 155 -10.94 3.50 35.88
C PRO A 155 -9.59 3.55 36.61
N LEU A 156 -8.51 3.67 35.83
CA LEU A 156 -7.15 3.79 36.35
C LEU A 156 -6.63 5.22 36.21
N GLY A 157 -6.95 5.90 35.11
CA GLY A 157 -6.53 7.29 34.90
C GLY A 157 -6.92 7.82 33.52
N ARG A 158 -6.65 9.11 33.32
CA ARG A 158 -6.83 9.77 32.02
C ARG A 158 -5.49 9.92 31.32
N MET A 159 -5.53 9.80 30.00
CA MET A 159 -4.40 10.03 29.09
C MET A 159 -4.69 11.28 28.27
N LYS A 160 -3.67 11.86 27.64
CA LYS A 160 -3.80 13.08 26.83
C LYS A 160 -4.94 13.02 25.80
N ASN A 161 -5.17 11.85 25.20
CA ASN A 161 -6.16 11.62 24.16
C ASN A 161 -7.13 10.46 24.48
N GLY A 162 -7.27 10.09 25.75
CA GLY A 162 -8.05 8.91 26.11
C GLY A 162 -8.20 8.65 27.61
N ALA A 163 -8.69 7.46 27.93
CA ALA A 163 -8.85 6.96 29.29
C ALA A 163 -8.37 5.52 29.40
N LEU A 164 -7.84 5.17 30.57
CA LEU A 164 -7.30 3.86 30.86
C LEU A 164 -8.11 3.18 31.97
N TYR A 165 -8.45 1.93 31.74
CA TYR A 165 -9.22 1.09 32.65
C TYR A 165 -8.50 -0.23 32.91
N ILE A 166 -8.65 -0.78 34.10
CA ILE A 166 -8.26 -2.14 34.45
C ILE A 166 -9.45 -3.07 34.18
N LEU A 167 -9.16 -4.22 33.56
CA LEU A 167 -10.12 -5.28 33.28
C LEU A 167 -10.09 -6.31 34.41
N TYR A 168 -11.26 -6.65 34.96
CA TYR A 168 -11.41 -7.67 35.99
C TYR A 168 -12.30 -8.81 35.50
N GLY A 169 -11.89 -10.05 35.83
CA GLY A 169 -12.69 -11.27 35.64
C GLY A 169 -13.79 -11.42 36.68
N GLU A 170 -14.66 -12.42 36.50
CA GLU A 170 -15.75 -12.74 37.43
C GLU A 170 -15.25 -13.14 38.83
N ASP A 171 -14.04 -13.70 38.92
CA ASP A 171 -13.35 -14.08 40.16
C ASP A 171 -12.60 -12.91 40.82
N GLY A 172 -12.62 -11.72 40.22
CA GLY A 172 -11.88 -10.55 40.70
C GLY A 172 -10.41 -10.52 40.27
N THR A 173 -9.96 -11.44 39.40
CA THR A 173 -8.61 -11.45 38.84
C THR A 173 -8.41 -10.24 37.91
N ASN A 174 -7.27 -9.56 38.01
CA ASN A 174 -6.88 -8.52 37.05
C ASN A 174 -6.45 -9.20 35.74
N LEU A 175 -7.25 -9.00 34.70
CA LEU A 175 -7.02 -9.59 33.39
C LEU A 175 -6.09 -8.73 32.54
N GLY A 176 -6.02 -7.42 32.79
CA GLY A 176 -5.20 -6.50 32.00
C GLY A 176 -5.81 -5.11 31.93
N ILE A 177 -5.64 -4.44 30.79
CA ILE A 177 -6.09 -3.05 30.62
C ILE A 177 -6.92 -2.86 29.35
N LEU A 178 -7.74 -1.81 29.39
CA LEU A 178 -8.43 -1.24 28.25
C LEU A 178 -8.03 0.22 28.13
N THR A 179 -7.68 0.61 26.91
CA THR A 179 -7.52 2.01 26.53
C THR A 179 -8.66 2.41 25.61
N ILE A 180 -9.27 3.54 25.91
CA ILE A 180 -10.30 4.17 25.09
C ILE A 180 -9.73 5.48 24.61
N GLU A 181 -9.59 5.65 23.29
CA GLU A 181 -8.91 6.78 22.67
C GLU A 181 -9.75 7.42 21.58
N MET A 182 -9.55 8.71 21.38
CA MET A 182 -10.10 9.41 20.22
C MET A 182 -9.26 9.10 18.97
N HIS A 183 -9.91 8.66 17.90
CA HIS A 183 -9.28 8.36 16.62
C HIS A 183 -10.18 8.83 15.46
N ASP A 184 -9.76 9.84 14.71
CA ASP A 184 -10.47 10.40 13.54
C ASP A 184 -11.96 10.73 13.80
N GLY A 185 -12.25 11.35 14.96
CA GLY A 185 -13.62 11.69 15.38
C GLY A 185 -14.46 10.50 15.87
N LYS A 186 -13.90 9.29 15.84
CA LYS A 186 -14.46 8.04 16.37
C LYS A 186 -13.74 7.59 17.63
N THR A 187 -14.18 6.47 18.20
CA THR A 187 -13.57 5.89 19.40
C THR A 187 -12.79 4.64 19.05
N LYS A 188 -11.50 4.60 19.39
CA LYS A 188 -10.69 3.38 19.36
C LYS A 188 -10.72 2.71 20.74
N LEU A 189 -11.03 1.41 20.76
CA LEU A 189 -10.82 0.53 21.91
C LEU A 189 -9.60 -0.33 21.65
N ASP A 190 -8.69 -0.37 22.62
CA ASP A 190 -7.50 -1.23 22.59
C ASP A 190 -7.34 -1.92 23.95
N SER A 191 -7.67 -3.21 23.98
CA SER A 191 -7.63 -4.05 25.17
C SER A 191 -6.49 -5.04 25.08
N ILE A 192 -5.74 -5.17 26.17
CA ILE A 192 -4.67 -6.16 26.33
C ILE A 192 -4.97 -6.99 27.57
N ILE A 193 -5.06 -8.30 27.39
CA ILE A 193 -5.28 -9.28 28.46
C ILE A 193 -4.02 -10.14 28.60
N VAL A 194 -3.56 -10.34 29.83
CA VAL A 194 -2.44 -11.24 30.13
C VAL A 194 -2.91 -12.23 31.20
N LEU A 195 -3.04 -13.50 30.82
CA LEU A 195 -3.50 -14.57 31.72
C LEU A 195 -2.68 -15.83 31.47
N GLU A 196 -2.23 -16.48 32.55
CA GLU A 196 -1.48 -17.75 32.50
C GLU A 196 -0.27 -17.75 31.54
N GLY A 197 0.41 -16.60 31.47
CA GLY A 197 1.61 -16.43 30.63
C GLY A 197 1.33 -16.20 29.14
N LYS A 198 0.07 -16.20 28.72
CA LYS A 198 -0.36 -15.80 27.37
C LYS A 198 -0.88 -14.37 27.36
N ALA A 199 -0.73 -13.70 26.23
CA ALA A 199 -1.24 -12.35 26.04
C ALA A 199 -2.16 -12.30 24.82
N TYR A 200 -3.21 -11.48 24.93
CA TYR A 200 -4.22 -11.33 23.92
C TYR A 200 -4.53 -9.86 23.73
N ARG A 201 -4.74 -9.43 22.48
CA ARG A 201 -5.07 -8.05 22.15
C ARG A 201 -6.34 -7.96 21.31
N LEU A 202 -7.17 -6.99 21.63
CA LEU A 202 -8.32 -6.56 20.85
C LEU A 202 -8.14 -5.10 20.48
N GLU A 203 -8.09 -4.81 19.18
CA GLU A 203 -8.18 -3.46 18.65
C GLU A 203 -9.44 -3.32 17.79
N THR A 204 -10.31 -2.40 18.15
CA THR A 204 -11.55 -2.13 17.39
C THR A 204 -11.89 -0.65 17.38
N ILE A 205 -12.56 -0.20 16.33
CA ILE A 205 -13.07 1.17 16.19
C ILE A 205 -14.59 1.11 16.36
N LEU A 206 -15.11 1.89 17.30
CA LEU A 206 -16.54 2.11 17.45
C LEU A 206 -16.94 3.33 16.62
N ASP A 207 -18.02 3.19 15.85
CA ASP A 207 -18.60 4.29 15.05
C ASP A 207 -19.40 5.26 15.92
N LYS A 208 -18.77 5.78 16.98
CA LYS A 208 -19.35 6.77 17.91
C LYS A 208 -18.27 7.71 18.47
N PRO A 209 -18.64 8.93 18.88
CA PRO A 209 -17.70 9.88 19.48
C PRO A 209 -17.13 9.39 20.82
N TYR A 210 -15.91 9.80 21.12
CA TYR A 210 -15.21 9.45 22.37
C TYR A 210 -16.04 9.79 23.62
N THR A 211 -16.68 10.95 23.65
CA THR A 211 -17.51 11.40 24.79
C THR A 211 -18.69 10.47 25.06
N GLU A 212 -19.27 9.89 24.01
CA GLU A 212 -20.37 8.94 24.13
C GLU A 212 -19.86 7.59 24.66
N ALA A 213 -18.73 7.09 24.15
CA ALA A 213 -18.14 5.84 24.61
C ALA A 213 -17.71 5.90 26.09
N ILE A 214 -17.16 7.03 26.55
CA ILE A 214 -16.81 7.21 27.97
C ILE A 214 -18.06 7.21 28.85
N ARG A 215 -19.12 7.90 28.42
CA ARG A 215 -20.39 7.91 29.14
C ARG A 215 -20.99 6.49 29.23
N GLU A 216 -20.90 5.70 28.17
CA GLU A 216 -21.32 4.30 28.20
C GLU A 216 -20.52 3.47 29.20
N VAL A 217 -19.22 3.66 29.34
CA VAL A 217 -18.43 2.97 30.38
C VAL A 217 -18.90 3.33 31.80
N GLU A 218 -19.31 4.58 32.01
CA GLU A 218 -19.71 5.09 33.32
C GLU A 218 -21.16 4.75 33.69
N GLU A 219 -22.09 4.87 32.74
CA GLU A 219 -23.54 4.70 32.97
C GLU A 219 -24.06 3.32 32.57
N GLU A 220 -23.50 2.72 31.52
CA GLU A 220 -24.00 1.49 30.90
C GLU A 220 -22.85 0.53 30.55
N PRO A 221 -22.00 0.14 31.52
CA PRO A 221 -20.75 -0.57 31.26
C PRO A 221 -20.95 -1.90 30.52
N GLU A 222 -22.15 -2.49 30.61
CA GLU A 222 -22.51 -3.72 29.91
C GLU A 222 -22.35 -3.61 28.40
N LYS A 223 -22.64 -2.45 27.78
CA LYS A 223 -22.47 -2.24 26.33
C LYS A 223 -21.03 -2.39 25.88
N ILE A 224 -20.09 -1.90 26.70
CA ILE A 224 -18.66 -2.00 26.40
C ILE A 224 -18.14 -3.40 26.73
N LEU A 225 -18.61 -3.99 27.84
CA LEU A 225 -18.29 -5.38 28.19
C LEU A 225 -18.76 -6.37 27.13
N GLU A 226 -19.91 -6.15 26.48
CA GLU A 226 -20.36 -6.96 25.35
C GLU A 226 -19.35 -6.95 24.20
N VAL A 227 -18.82 -5.78 23.84
CA VAL A 227 -17.80 -5.65 22.79
C VAL A 227 -16.51 -6.36 23.20
N LEU A 228 -16.06 -6.19 24.44
CA LEU A 228 -14.83 -6.81 24.95
C LEU A 228 -14.96 -8.32 25.18
N ASN A 229 -16.16 -8.88 25.23
CA ASN A 229 -16.36 -10.32 25.35
C ASN A 229 -16.60 -11.02 23.99
N GLN A 230 -16.55 -10.28 22.87
CA GLN A 230 -16.62 -10.88 21.54
C GLN A 230 -15.33 -11.68 21.21
N PRO A 231 -15.45 -12.77 20.42
CA PRO A 231 -14.29 -13.53 19.96
C PRO A 231 -13.56 -12.78 18.85
N LYS A 232 -12.81 -11.74 19.23
CA LYS A 232 -12.03 -10.86 18.34
C LYS A 232 -10.60 -10.64 18.82
N TYR A 233 -10.19 -11.32 19.89
CA TYR A 233 -8.85 -11.19 20.43
C TYR A 233 -7.85 -11.97 19.59
N ARG A 234 -6.68 -11.39 19.40
CA ARG A 234 -5.54 -12.05 18.76
C ARG A 234 -4.48 -12.35 19.80
N GLU A 235 -3.96 -13.56 19.80
CA GLU A 235 -2.82 -13.91 20.65
C GLU A 235 -1.60 -13.08 20.24
N MET A 236 -0.88 -12.54 21.21
CA MET A 236 0.32 -11.73 21.01
C MET A 236 1.45 -12.21 21.91
N ARG A 237 2.69 -11.87 21.57
CA ARG A 237 3.84 -12.24 22.40
C ARG A 237 3.76 -11.51 23.73
N ARG A 238 4.04 -12.24 24.82
CA ARG A 238 4.04 -11.67 26.17
C ARG A 238 4.98 -10.48 26.32
N GLU A 239 6.19 -10.56 25.77
CA GLU A 239 7.17 -9.46 25.82
C GLU A 239 6.64 -8.18 25.15
N GLU A 240 5.92 -8.35 24.03
CA GLU A 240 5.27 -7.25 23.31
C GLU A 240 4.12 -6.65 24.13
N ALA A 241 3.31 -7.51 24.77
CA ALA A 241 2.26 -7.06 25.67
C ALA A 241 2.83 -6.27 26.85
N GLU A 242 3.89 -6.77 27.49
CA GLU A 242 4.57 -6.07 28.60
C GLU A 242 5.14 -4.71 28.19
N ARG A 243 5.70 -4.60 26.97
CA ARG A 243 6.16 -3.32 26.40
C ARG A 243 5.00 -2.33 26.24
N VAL A 244 3.92 -2.74 25.58
CA VAL A 244 2.76 -1.87 25.32
C VAL A 244 2.06 -1.48 26.62
N LEU A 245 1.92 -2.40 27.57
CA LEU A 245 1.38 -2.12 28.90
C LEU A 245 2.23 -1.06 29.62
N ARG A 246 3.57 -1.18 29.58
CA ARG A 246 4.48 -0.23 30.21
C ARG A 246 4.36 1.17 29.61
N GLU A 247 4.32 1.27 28.29
CA GLU A 247 4.15 2.54 27.57
C GLU A 247 2.81 3.21 27.94
N LYS A 248 1.72 2.44 27.96
CA LYS A 248 0.39 2.93 28.34
C LYS A 248 0.34 3.40 29.79
N MET A 249 0.96 2.67 30.71
CA MET A 249 1.03 3.06 32.13
C MET A 249 1.84 4.35 32.34
N GLN A 250 2.90 4.57 31.56
CA GLN A 250 3.71 5.80 31.62
C GLN A 250 3.01 7.02 31.02
N SER A 251 1.99 6.80 30.18
CA SER A 251 1.23 7.86 29.52
C SER A 251 0.04 8.40 30.32
N ILE A 252 -0.22 7.82 31.50
CA ILE A 252 -1.22 8.31 32.45
C ILE A 252 -0.71 9.63 33.03
N SER A 253 -1.54 10.68 32.96
CA SER A 253 -1.25 11.99 33.56
C SER A 253 -1.87 12.12 34.94
#